data_AF-A0A0F4GZN6-F1
#
_entry.id   AF-A0A0F4GZN6-F1
#
_cell.length_a   1.000
_cell.length_b   1.000
_cell.length_c   1.000
_cell.angle_alpha   90.00
_cell.angle_beta   90.00
_cell.angle_gamma   90.00
#
_symmetry.space_group_name_H-M   'P 1'
#
loop_
_entity.id
_entity.type
_entity.pdbx_description
1 polymer ?
#
loop_
_entity_poly.entity_id
_entity_poly.type
_entity_poly.pdbx_seq_one_letter_code
_entity_poly.pdbx_strand_id
1 'polypeptide(L)'
;MDNEPSMAGLCAQVEQLRQAIKDTDKEWRRLHKAQCVMNVNWRVAYDEFQLHERGDPLHYKLANRLAEVQLLAGLAFRKRTQAEDKLHRLRRRFESAERYLAKLVRGEFKGDQFVEAFENLQTRRITDEMWDEGLQKDIDARFKLTREMNETARIESQWDPEVRKRQFKVPWTREEGDPDPEPWEPSCEAEEPSPKPDVPPAQPKEPPRRPKESPPQSKQSDRPSGGPEPRAKARPKWVWPPKPKKAAAGVLTQAAITRWQSDIELFLSDVARQSFPEPPFEACKNISCQAQDRALDVCDCVIKKLFAGANLKLARNALRPDRLSPSPAATRKEVQDKGRELFLVVNSMYEQSIGKA
;
A
#
# COMPACT_ATOMS: atom_id res chain seq x y z
N MET A 1 35.56 -2.29 -37.70
CA MET A 1 36.02 -3.42 -36.86
C MET A 1 34.83 -3.79 -36.01
N ASP A 2 34.04 -4.73 -36.51
CA ASP A 2 32.78 -5.13 -35.92
C ASP A 2 33.09 -5.99 -34.69
N ASN A 3 32.90 -5.42 -33.50
CA ASN A 3 32.94 -6.15 -32.25
C ASN A 3 31.63 -6.95 -32.14
N GLU A 4 31.52 -8.04 -32.91
CA GLU A 4 30.45 -9.00 -32.68
C GLU A 4 30.54 -9.51 -31.24
N PRO A 5 29.45 -9.44 -30.45
CA PRO A 5 29.44 -9.96 -29.10
C PRO A 5 29.73 -11.46 -29.12
N SER A 6 30.92 -11.86 -28.67
CA SER A 6 31.27 -13.27 -28.61
C SER A 6 30.38 -13.99 -27.59
N MET A 7 30.06 -15.26 -27.87
CA MET A 7 29.36 -16.15 -26.93
C MET A 7 30.02 -16.16 -25.54
N ALA A 8 31.36 -16.08 -25.51
CA ALA A 8 32.12 -15.98 -24.27
C ALA A 8 31.78 -14.69 -23.48
N GLY A 9 31.61 -13.56 -24.18
CA GLY A 9 31.21 -12.29 -23.57
C GLY A 9 29.80 -12.34 -22.96
N LEU A 10 28.85 -13.00 -23.64
CA LEU A 10 27.49 -13.21 -23.11
C LEU A 10 27.48 -14.10 -21.86
N CYS A 11 28.19 -15.22 -21.90
CA CYS A 11 28.31 -16.11 -20.74
C CYS A 11 28.93 -15.38 -19.54
N ALA A 12 29.96 -14.55 -19.78
CA ALA A 12 30.56 -13.74 -18.74
C ALA A 12 29.57 -12.73 -18.12
N GLN A 13 28.73 -12.09 -18.93
CA GLN A 13 27.69 -11.17 -18.44
C GLN A 13 26.62 -11.88 -17.60
N VAL A 14 26.20 -13.09 -17.99
CA VAL A 14 25.23 -13.86 -17.21
C VAL A 14 25.81 -14.27 -15.86
N GLU A 15 27.08 -14.67 -15.82
CA GLU A 15 27.74 -15.00 -14.54
C GLU A 15 27.94 -13.75 -13.66
N GLN A 16 28.24 -12.58 -14.26
CA GLN A 16 28.25 -11.31 -13.54
C GLN A 16 26.88 -10.97 -12.94
N LEU A 17 25.78 -11.15 -13.70
CA LEU A 17 24.42 -10.93 -13.19
C LEU A 17 24.08 -11.90 -12.05
N ARG A 18 24.46 -13.18 -12.19
CA ARG A 18 24.28 -14.19 -11.15
C ARG A 18 25.02 -13.81 -9.87
N GLN A 19 26.26 -13.33 -9.98
CA GLN A 19 27.03 -12.87 -8.83
C GLN A 19 26.40 -11.62 -8.19
N ALA A 20 25.98 -10.64 -9.00
CA ALA A 20 25.29 -9.45 -8.51
C ALA A 20 23.98 -9.78 -7.76
N ILE A 21 23.20 -10.77 -8.22
CA ILE A 21 22.02 -11.27 -7.51
C ILE A 21 22.42 -11.83 -6.14
N LYS A 22 23.47 -12.67 -6.06
CA LYS A 22 23.94 -13.25 -4.79
C LYS A 22 24.36 -12.17 -3.80
N ASP A 23 25.10 -11.16 -4.26
CA ASP A 23 25.59 -10.08 -3.40
C ASP A 23 24.44 -9.18 -2.91
N THR A 24 23.51 -8.82 -3.81
CA THR A 24 22.31 -8.04 -3.45
C THR A 24 21.40 -8.80 -2.47
N ASP A 25 21.24 -10.11 -2.67
CA ASP A 25 20.45 -10.96 -1.77
C ASP A 25 21.08 -11.05 -0.37
N LYS A 26 22.41 -11.15 -0.29
CA LYS A 26 23.15 -11.12 0.97
C LYS A 26 22.99 -9.78 1.68
N GLU A 27 23.03 -8.66 0.95
CA GLU A 27 22.78 -7.33 1.51
C GLU A 27 21.34 -7.18 2.00
N TRP A 28 20.34 -7.60 1.21
CA TRP A 28 18.94 -7.59 1.62
C TRP A 28 18.73 -8.39 2.91
N ARG A 29 19.32 -9.58 3.04
CA ARG A 29 19.26 -10.40 4.27
C ARG A 29 19.89 -9.69 5.48
N ARG A 30 21.02 -8.99 5.29
CA ARG A 30 21.66 -8.17 6.34
C ARG A 30 20.75 -7.03 6.79
N LEU A 31 20.17 -6.29 5.86
CA LEU A 31 19.25 -5.18 6.13
C LEU A 31 17.96 -5.66 6.80
N HIS A 32 17.42 -6.80 6.36
CA HIS A 32 16.27 -7.44 7.01
C HIS A 32 16.57 -7.74 8.48
N LYS A 33 17.71 -8.36 8.77
CA LYS A 33 18.13 -8.65 10.16
C LYS A 33 18.30 -7.37 10.99
N ALA A 34 18.92 -6.34 10.42
CA ALA A 34 19.07 -5.04 11.10
C ALA A 34 17.71 -4.39 11.42
N GLN A 35 16.75 -4.44 10.48
CA GLN A 35 15.39 -3.95 10.70
C GLN A 35 14.68 -4.72 11.84
N CYS A 36 14.82 -6.04 11.88
CA CYS A 36 14.26 -6.85 12.98
C CYS A 36 14.81 -6.42 14.35
N VAL A 37 16.13 -6.23 14.44
CA VAL A 37 16.79 -5.76 15.69
C VAL A 37 16.27 -4.37 16.08
N MET A 38 16.14 -3.45 15.13
CA MET A 38 15.63 -2.11 15.44
C MET A 38 14.16 -2.09 15.86
N ASN A 39 13.32 -2.95 15.30
CA ASN A 39 11.93 -3.09 15.76
C ASN A 39 11.86 -3.58 17.21
N VAL A 40 12.74 -4.49 17.62
CA VAL A 40 12.84 -4.93 19.02
C VAL A 40 13.32 -3.79 19.90
N ASN A 41 14.39 -3.09 19.53
CA ASN A 41 14.91 -1.95 20.29
C ASN A 41 13.88 -0.82 20.41
N TRP A 42 13.10 -0.57 19.36
CA TRP A 42 12.03 0.41 19.39
C TRP A 42 10.95 0.03 20.40
N ARG A 43 10.54 -1.24 20.42
CA ARG A 43 9.55 -1.72 21.38
C ARG A 43 10.06 -1.60 22.82
N VAL A 44 11.31 -1.98 23.08
CA VAL A 44 11.93 -1.81 24.42
C VAL A 44 11.98 -0.33 24.82
N ALA A 45 12.43 0.55 23.93
CA ALA A 45 12.48 1.99 24.21
C ALA A 45 11.08 2.59 24.41
N TYR A 46 10.06 2.09 23.71
CA TYR A 46 8.67 2.51 23.88
C TYR A 46 8.11 2.05 25.22
N ASP A 47 8.37 0.80 25.61
CA ASP A 47 7.93 0.27 26.90
C ASP A 47 8.63 1.03 28.05
N GLU A 48 9.93 1.31 27.94
CA GLU A 48 10.66 2.19 28.88
C GLU A 48 10.01 3.58 28.95
N PHE A 49 9.70 4.19 27.80
CA PHE A 49 9.09 5.52 27.74
C PHE A 49 7.71 5.57 28.44
N GLN A 50 6.89 4.52 28.31
CA GLN A 50 5.57 4.44 28.93
C GLN A 50 5.61 4.34 30.46
N LEU A 51 6.73 3.88 31.04
CA LEU A 51 6.88 3.74 32.49
C LEU A 51 7.19 5.07 33.20
N HIS A 52 7.58 6.12 32.47
CA HIS A 52 7.92 7.43 33.04
C HIS A 52 6.78 8.44 32.85
N GLU A 53 6.39 9.11 33.93
CA GLU A 53 5.38 10.17 33.90
C GLU A 53 5.83 11.38 33.09
N ARG A 54 4.87 12.08 32.47
CA ARG A 54 5.13 13.34 31.78
C ARG A 54 5.61 14.38 32.78
N GLY A 55 6.84 14.86 32.60
CA GLY A 55 7.47 15.86 33.46
C GLY A 55 8.78 15.39 34.08
N ASP A 56 9.07 14.08 34.06
CA ASP A 56 10.38 13.55 34.44
C ASP A 56 11.46 14.00 33.41
N PRO A 57 12.60 14.56 33.85
CA PRO A 57 13.74 14.81 32.96
C PRO A 57 14.19 13.59 32.14
N LEU A 58 13.96 12.36 32.64
CA LEU A 58 14.20 11.12 31.91
C LEU A 58 13.21 10.90 30.77
N HIS A 59 11.97 11.38 30.89
CA HIS A 59 10.93 11.26 29.86
C HIS A 59 11.38 11.92 28.54
N TYR A 60 12.00 13.10 28.61
CA TYR A 60 12.54 13.78 27.43
C TYR A 60 13.73 13.05 26.80
N LYS A 61 14.63 12.46 27.62
CA LYS A 61 15.75 11.66 27.13
C LYS A 61 15.27 10.40 26.43
N LEU A 62 14.28 9.72 27.00
CA LEU A 62 13.65 8.53 26.41
C LEU A 62 12.88 8.85 25.13
N ALA A 63 12.17 9.99 25.08
CA ALA A 63 11.49 10.46 23.87
C ALA A 63 12.48 10.68 22.71
N ASN A 64 13.62 11.33 22.99
CA ASN A 64 14.67 11.55 21.98
C ASN A 64 15.27 10.22 21.49
N ARG A 65 15.54 9.28 22.41
CA ARG A 65 16.02 7.95 22.05
C ARG A 65 15.01 7.17 21.20
N LEU A 66 13.72 7.27 21.53
CA LEU A 66 12.65 6.66 20.74
C LEU A 66 12.59 7.23 19.32
N ALA A 67 12.70 8.56 19.19
CA ALA A 67 12.72 9.24 17.91
C ALA A 67 13.94 8.83 17.06
N GLU A 68 15.12 8.72 17.67
CA GLU A 68 16.33 8.25 16.99
C GLU A 68 16.19 6.81 16.48
N VAL A 69 15.71 5.90 17.33
CA VAL A 69 15.49 4.49 16.94
C VAL A 69 14.43 4.40 15.82
N GLN A 70 13.37 5.20 15.89
CA GLN A 70 12.34 5.24 14.85
C GLN A 70 12.88 5.75 13.52
N LEU A 71 13.75 6.77 13.53
CA LEU A 71 14.41 7.30 12.35
C LEU A 71 15.33 6.26 11.70
N LEU A 72 16.17 5.58 12.50
CA LEU A 72 17.05 4.52 12.03
C LEU A 72 16.24 3.33 11.48
N ALA A 73 15.16 2.92 12.15
CA ALA A 73 14.26 1.87 11.67
C ALA A 73 13.65 2.20 10.30
N GLY A 74 13.18 3.44 10.12
CA GLY A 74 12.66 3.92 8.84
C GLY A 74 13.72 3.92 7.72
N LEU A 75 14.98 4.20 8.05
CA LEU A 75 16.09 4.15 7.09
C LEU A 75 16.44 2.72 6.67
N ALA A 76 16.56 1.78 7.61
CA ALA A 76 16.81 0.39 7.25
C ALA A 76 15.65 -0.22 6.45
N PHE A 77 14.40 0.14 6.78
CA PHE A 77 13.25 -0.28 5.99
C PHE A 77 13.37 0.21 4.55
N ARG A 78 13.67 1.51 4.33
CA ARG A 78 13.87 2.06 2.98
C ARG A 78 15.00 1.39 2.22
N LYS A 79 16.17 1.20 2.85
CA LYS A 79 17.30 0.50 2.22
C LYS A 79 16.95 -0.95 1.88
N ARG A 80 16.22 -1.65 2.76
CA ARG A 80 15.74 -3.00 2.49
C ARG A 80 14.81 -3.03 1.27
N THR A 81 13.82 -2.13 1.21
CA THR A 81 12.90 -2.06 0.06
C THR A 81 13.64 -1.76 -1.24
N GLN A 82 14.67 -0.90 -1.20
CA GLN A 82 15.52 -0.65 -2.37
C GLN A 82 16.31 -1.90 -2.79
N ALA A 83 16.91 -2.62 -1.84
CA ALA A 83 17.62 -3.87 -2.13
C ALA A 83 16.67 -4.95 -2.69
N GLU A 84 15.42 -5.00 -2.22
CA GLU A 84 14.39 -5.90 -2.71
C GLU A 84 13.98 -5.57 -4.15
N ASP A 85 13.73 -4.30 -4.44
CA ASP A 85 13.43 -3.82 -5.79
C ASP A 85 14.60 -4.07 -6.75
N LYS A 86 15.83 -3.83 -6.31
CA LYS A 86 17.06 -4.09 -7.07
C LYS A 86 17.21 -5.59 -7.37
N LEU A 87 17.00 -6.44 -6.38
CA LEU A 87 17.00 -7.89 -6.53
C LEU A 87 15.94 -8.35 -7.54
N HIS A 88 14.73 -7.80 -7.45
CA HIS A 88 13.66 -8.13 -8.40
C HIS A 88 14.02 -7.71 -9.83
N ARG A 89 14.63 -6.53 -10.04
CA ARG A 89 15.09 -6.08 -11.36
C ARG A 89 16.19 -7.00 -11.90
N LEU A 90 17.18 -7.36 -11.08
CA LEU A 90 18.26 -8.26 -11.47
C LEU A 90 17.75 -9.65 -11.85
N ARG A 91 16.81 -10.22 -11.08
CA ARG A 91 16.20 -11.52 -11.41
C ARG A 91 15.48 -11.50 -12.76
N ARG A 92 14.70 -10.45 -13.05
CA ARG A 92 14.03 -10.30 -14.35
C ARG A 92 15.02 -10.19 -15.51
N ARG A 93 16.15 -9.50 -15.31
CA ARG A 93 17.22 -9.42 -16.32
C ARG A 93 17.87 -10.78 -16.54
N PHE A 94 18.17 -11.49 -15.46
CA PHE A 94 18.73 -12.83 -15.50
C PHE A 94 17.80 -13.82 -16.23
N GLU A 95 16.52 -13.86 -15.89
CA GLU A 95 15.52 -14.72 -16.58
C GLU A 95 15.38 -14.37 -18.07
N SER A 96 15.49 -13.08 -18.42
CA SER A 96 15.45 -12.63 -19.81
C SER A 96 16.72 -13.06 -20.56
N ALA A 97 17.89 -12.94 -19.92
CA ALA A 97 19.16 -13.39 -20.48
C ALA A 97 19.21 -14.93 -20.64
N GLU A 98 18.68 -15.69 -19.68
CA GLU A 98 18.58 -17.16 -19.78
C GLU A 98 17.64 -17.57 -20.92
N ARG A 99 16.45 -16.95 -21.03
CA ARG A 99 15.54 -17.19 -22.15
C ARG A 99 16.21 -16.88 -23.49
N TYR A 100 17.00 -15.80 -23.54
CA TYR A 100 17.72 -15.39 -24.73
C TYR A 100 18.81 -16.39 -25.12
N LEU A 101 19.66 -16.79 -24.17
CA LEU A 101 20.68 -17.84 -24.39
C LEU A 101 20.05 -19.15 -24.84
N ALA A 102 18.91 -19.55 -24.26
CA ALA A 102 18.20 -20.76 -24.66
C ALA A 102 17.75 -20.71 -26.13
N LYS A 103 17.20 -19.59 -26.59
CA LYS A 103 16.83 -19.38 -28.00
C LYS A 103 18.04 -19.41 -28.93
N LEU A 104 19.15 -18.81 -28.49
CA LEU A 104 20.40 -18.77 -29.25
C LEU A 104 21.01 -20.17 -29.43
N VAL A 105 21.05 -20.97 -28.36
CA VAL A 105 21.50 -22.36 -28.40
C VAL A 105 20.60 -23.22 -29.30
N ARG A 106 19.31 -22.90 -29.40
CA ARG A 106 18.37 -23.55 -30.31
C ARG A 106 18.45 -23.06 -31.77
N GLY A 107 19.29 -22.07 -32.07
CA GLY A 107 19.39 -21.49 -33.42
C GLY A 107 18.16 -20.70 -33.85
N GLU A 108 17.34 -20.21 -32.92
CA GLU A 108 16.07 -19.53 -33.22
C GLU A 108 16.25 -18.04 -33.59
N PHE A 109 17.47 -17.50 -33.53
CA PHE A 109 17.76 -16.09 -33.79
C PHE A 109 18.29 -15.84 -35.20
N LYS A 110 17.77 -14.80 -35.86
CA LYS A 110 18.38 -14.17 -37.05
C LYS A 110 19.38 -13.11 -36.57
N GLY A 111 20.56 -13.03 -37.18
CA GLY A 111 21.71 -12.23 -36.71
C GLY A 111 21.40 -10.77 -36.33
N ASP A 112 20.48 -10.11 -37.04
CA ASP A 112 20.16 -8.70 -36.77
C ASP A 112 19.33 -8.50 -35.49
N GLN A 113 18.49 -9.48 -35.13
CA GLN A 113 17.71 -9.45 -33.88
C GLN A 113 18.59 -9.63 -32.65
N PHE A 114 19.81 -10.14 -32.85
CA PHE A 114 20.72 -10.41 -31.76
C PHE A 114 21.38 -9.13 -31.22
N VAL A 115 21.81 -8.25 -32.12
CA VAL A 115 22.47 -6.99 -31.77
C VAL A 115 21.51 -6.05 -31.04
N GLU A 116 20.28 -5.88 -31.56
CA GLU A 116 19.28 -5.00 -30.96
C GLU A 116 18.85 -5.48 -29.55
N ALA A 117 18.70 -6.79 -29.36
CA ALA A 117 18.36 -7.35 -28.04
C ALA A 117 19.51 -7.17 -27.02
N PHE A 118 20.76 -7.28 -27.48
CA PHE A 118 21.95 -7.10 -26.65
C PHE A 118 22.18 -5.63 -26.28
N GLU A 119 22.02 -4.71 -27.22
CA GLU A 119 22.07 -3.27 -26.96
C GLU A 119 20.98 -2.84 -25.98
N ASN A 120 19.75 -3.37 -26.11
CA ASN A 120 18.69 -3.12 -25.16
C ASN A 120 19.00 -3.61 -23.72
N LEU A 121 19.76 -4.68 -23.58
CA LEU A 121 20.26 -5.15 -22.27
C LEU A 121 21.33 -4.21 -21.69
N GLN A 122 22.22 -3.69 -22.53
CA GLN A 122 23.29 -2.74 -22.15
C GLN A 122 22.72 -1.37 -21.76
N THR A 123 21.82 -0.79 -22.57
CA THR A 123 21.26 0.55 -22.33
C THR A 123 20.45 0.61 -21.02
N ARG A 124 19.78 -0.50 -20.65
CA ARG A 124 19.08 -0.63 -19.36
C ARG A 124 20.04 -0.68 -18.16
N ARG A 125 21.32 -1.01 -18.34
CA ARG A 125 22.32 -0.99 -17.26
C ARG A 125 22.62 0.44 -16.82
N ILE A 126 22.80 1.34 -17.78
CA ILE A 126 23.19 2.74 -17.56
C ILE A 126 22.11 3.52 -16.79
N THR A 127 20.84 3.28 -17.10
CA THR A 127 19.73 3.99 -16.43
C THR A 127 19.57 3.65 -14.95
N ASP A 128 19.94 2.44 -14.54
CA ASP A 128 19.82 2.01 -13.13
C ASP A 128 20.95 2.59 -12.27
N GLU A 129 22.16 2.72 -12.81
CA GLU A 129 23.31 3.33 -12.10
C GLU A 129 23.06 4.83 -11.82
N MET A 130 22.48 5.55 -12.79
CA MET A 130 22.07 6.96 -12.59
C MET A 130 20.97 7.14 -11.53
N TRP A 131 20.08 6.15 -11.40
CA TRP A 131 18.99 6.20 -10.42
C TRP A 131 19.49 5.98 -8.99
N ASP A 132 20.46 5.08 -8.81
CA ASP A 132 21.10 4.80 -7.52
C ASP A 132 21.88 6.04 -7.01
N GLU A 133 22.53 6.82 -7.88
CA GLU A 133 23.26 8.05 -7.48
C GLU A 133 22.35 9.22 -7.07
N GLY A 134 21.28 9.47 -7.83
CA GLY A 134 20.34 10.56 -7.54
C GLY A 134 19.63 10.37 -6.20
N LEU A 135 19.27 9.13 -5.89
CA LEU A 135 18.57 8.79 -4.66
C LEU A 135 19.48 8.81 -3.43
N GLN A 136 20.76 8.44 -3.58
CA GLN A 136 21.75 8.53 -2.50
C GLN A 136 21.99 9.99 -2.08
N LYS A 137 22.06 10.92 -3.04
CA LYS A 137 22.16 12.36 -2.76
C LYS A 137 20.97 12.89 -1.96
N ASP A 138 19.75 12.45 -2.28
CA ASP A 138 18.54 12.82 -1.55
C ASP A 138 18.55 12.32 -0.09
N ILE A 139 19.07 11.11 0.13
CA ILE A 139 19.23 10.55 1.47
C ILE A 139 20.24 11.37 2.28
N ASP A 140 21.41 11.66 1.70
CA ASP A 140 22.46 12.42 2.37
C ASP A 140 21.99 13.85 2.70
N ALA A 141 21.22 14.48 1.81
CA ALA A 141 20.61 15.79 2.05
C ALA A 141 19.63 15.77 3.24
N ARG A 142 18.77 14.74 3.35
CA ARG A 142 17.85 14.59 4.49
C ARG A 142 18.56 14.32 5.81
N PHE A 143 19.66 13.55 5.78
CA PHE A 143 20.51 13.36 6.96
C PHE A 143 21.15 14.65 7.42
N LYS A 144 21.68 15.45 6.48
CA LYS A 144 22.24 16.76 6.78
C LYS A 144 21.21 17.66 7.47
N LEU A 145 20.00 17.75 6.91
CA LEU A 145 18.91 18.55 7.48
C LEU A 145 18.51 18.09 8.90
N THR A 146 18.41 16.77 9.10
CA THR A 146 18.05 16.21 10.42
C THR A 146 19.14 16.49 11.46
N ARG A 147 20.41 16.38 11.06
CA ARG A 147 21.55 16.69 11.92
C ARG A 147 21.59 18.16 12.30
N GLU A 148 21.36 19.05 11.34
CA GLU A 148 21.26 20.50 11.57
C GLU A 148 20.12 20.81 12.55
N MET A 149 18.93 20.23 12.35
CA MET A 149 17.78 20.44 13.23
C MET A 149 18.04 19.96 14.67
N ASN A 150 18.70 18.81 14.84
CA ASN A 150 19.09 18.29 16.15
C ASN A 150 20.17 19.16 16.81
N GLU A 151 21.11 19.69 16.03
CA GLU A 151 22.13 20.61 16.53
C GLU A 151 21.50 21.95 16.94
N THR A 152 20.53 22.46 16.18
CA THR A 152 19.76 23.66 16.56
C THR A 152 19.00 23.44 17.86
N ALA A 153 18.30 22.30 18.01
CA ALA A 153 17.59 21.96 19.24
C ALA A 153 18.55 21.79 20.44
N ARG A 154 19.74 21.23 20.21
CA ARG A 154 20.78 21.11 21.24
C ARG A 154 21.30 22.48 21.65
N ILE A 155 21.61 23.36 20.68
CA ILE A 155 22.03 24.73 20.93
C ILE A 155 20.93 25.44 21.74
N GLU A 156 19.67 25.41 21.29
CA GLU A 156 18.51 25.99 21.98
C GLU A 156 18.31 25.47 23.41
N SER A 157 18.61 24.21 23.67
CA SER A 157 18.54 23.62 25.02
C SER A 157 19.65 24.08 25.97
N GLN A 158 20.74 24.64 25.45
CA GLN A 158 21.84 25.22 26.23
C GLN A 158 21.62 26.69 26.57
N TRP A 159 20.58 27.33 26.02
CA TRP A 159 20.27 28.71 26.38
C TRP A 159 19.79 28.78 27.82
N ASP A 160 20.40 29.68 28.58
CA ASP A 160 19.93 30.03 29.90
C ASP A 160 18.46 30.49 29.80
N PRO A 161 17.52 29.87 30.55
CA PRO A 161 16.10 30.24 30.51
C PRO A 161 15.85 31.73 30.80
N GLU A 162 16.76 32.43 31.50
CA GLU A 162 16.68 33.89 31.63
C GLU A 162 16.98 34.65 30.33
N VAL A 163 17.97 34.19 29.55
CA VAL A 163 18.33 34.81 28.26
C VAL A 163 17.20 34.61 27.25
N ARG A 164 16.56 33.43 27.26
CA ARG A 164 15.39 33.16 26.42
C ARG A 164 14.21 34.09 26.75
N LYS A 165 13.97 34.36 28.05
CA LYS A 165 12.95 35.34 28.48
C LYS A 165 13.29 36.78 28.08
N ARG A 166 14.57 37.15 28.01
CA ARG A 166 14.99 38.50 27.59
C ARG A 166 14.92 38.71 26.08
N GLN A 167 15.27 37.69 25.28
CA GLN A 167 15.21 37.78 23.81
C GLN A 167 13.80 37.69 23.24
N PHE A 168 12.91 36.91 23.86
CA PHE A 168 11.51 36.76 23.43
C PHE A 168 10.53 37.70 24.17
N LYS A 169 11.04 38.76 24.82
CA LYS A 169 10.23 39.94 25.17
C LYS A 169 9.89 40.72 23.90
N VAL A 170 9.12 40.09 23.01
CA VAL A 170 8.34 40.84 22.02
C VAL A 170 7.14 41.38 22.79
N PRO A 171 6.95 42.70 22.89
CA PRO A 171 5.71 43.24 23.40
C PRO A 171 4.63 42.84 22.39
N TRP A 172 3.78 41.89 22.75
CA TRP A 172 2.46 41.79 22.14
C TRP A 172 1.68 43.03 22.60
N THR A 173 1.94 44.17 21.97
CA THR A 173 1.00 45.28 22.00
C THR A 173 -0.22 44.83 21.22
N ARG A 174 -1.23 44.35 21.97
CA ARG A 174 -2.61 44.30 21.54
C ARG A 174 -2.96 45.74 21.15
N GLU A 175 -3.17 46.00 19.86
CA GLU A 175 -3.69 47.29 19.41
C GLU A 175 -5.01 47.54 20.15
N GLU A 176 -5.05 48.64 20.90
CA GLU A 176 -6.26 49.19 21.50
C GLU A 176 -7.21 49.57 20.36
N GLY A 177 -8.15 48.69 20.03
CA GLY A 177 -9.08 48.93 18.93
C GLY A 177 -10.12 47.86 18.66
N ASP A 178 -9.99 46.65 19.22
CA ASP A 178 -11.04 45.64 19.10
C ASP A 178 -11.98 45.67 20.31
N PRO A 179 -13.29 45.88 20.10
CA PRO A 179 -14.28 45.85 21.17
C PRO A 179 -14.27 44.48 21.85
N ASP A 180 -14.34 44.53 23.17
CA ASP A 180 -14.31 43.40 24.09
C ASP A 180 -15.30 42.31 23.62
N PRO A 181 -14.84 41.11 23.19
CA PRO A 181 -15.76 40.03 22.90
C PRO A 181 -16.43 39.64 24.22
N GLU A 182 -17.76 39.74 24.26
CA GLU A 182 -18.58 39.40 25.41
C GLU A 182 -18.12 38.10 26.09
N PRO A 183 -18.22 38.01 27.43
CA PRO A 183 -17.86 36.80 28.15
C PRO A 183 -18.77 35.67 27.69
N TRP A 184 -18.24 34.77 26.87
CA TRP A 184 -18.91 33.52 26.56
C TRP A 184 -18.94 32.71 27.87
N GLU A 185 -20.11 32.67 28.52
CA GLU A 185 -20.36 31.71 29.60
C GLU A 185 -20.47 30.31 28.96
N PRO A 186 -19.60 29.36 29.30
CA PRO A 186 -19.85 27.98 28.95
C PRO A 186 -21.05 27.51 29.77
N SER A 187 -22.18 27.28 29.11
CA SER A 187 -23.31 26.55 29.69
C SER A 187 -22.86 25.13 30.00
N CYS A 188 -22.38 24.91 31.22
CA CYS A 188 -22.15 23.60 31.81
C CYS A 188 -23.51 23.02 32.23
N GLU A 189 -24.31 22.57 31.27
CA GLU A 189 -25.30 21.54 31.56
C GLU A 189 -24.57 20.22 31.71
N ALA A 190 -24.52 19.75 32.96
CA ALA A 190 -24.02 18.44 33.32
C ALA A 190 -24.91 17.35 32.71
N GLU A 191 -24.44 16.69 31.66
CA GLU A 191 -24.97 15.38 31.27
C GLU A 191 -24.54 14.34 32.33
N GLU A 192 -25.54 13.66 32.90
CA GLU A 192 -25.38 12.55 33.83
C GLU A 192 -24.46 11.44 33.27
N PRO A 193 -23.64 10.79 34.11
CA PRO A 193 -22.82 9.68 33.68
C PRO A 193 -23.71 8.47 33.32
N SER A 194 -23.74 8.12 32.03
CA SER A 194 -24.31 6.87 31.55
C SER A 194 -23.64 5.66 32.21
N PRO A 195 -24.41 4.62 32.60
CA PRO A 195 -23.89 3.46 33.31
C PRO A 195 -22.98 2.61 32.42
N LYS A 196 -21.87 2.13 33.01
CA LYS A 196 -20.93 1.21 32.38
C LYS A 196 -21.65 -0.07 31.90
N PRO A 197 -21.37 -0.57 30.68
CA PRO A 197 -21.85 -1.89 30.29
C PRO A 197 -21.14 -2.98 31.10
N ASP A 198 -21.95 -3.85 31.72
CA ASP A 198 -21.49 -5.07 32.40
C ASP A 198 -20.70 -5.96 31.44
N VAL A 199 -19.41 -6.12 31.73
CA VAL A 199 -18.55 -7.10 31.06
C VAL A 199 -18.79 -8.45 31.74
N PRO A 200 -19.32 -9.48 31.05
CA PRO A 200 -19.46 -10.80 31.65
C PRO A 200 -18.07 -11.42 31.90
N PRO A 201 -17.89 -12.15 33.02
CA PRO A 201 -16.59 -12.72 33.39
C PRO A 201 -16.14 -13.79 32.38
N ALA A 202 -14.84 -13.78 32.11
CA ALA A 202 -14.16 -14.72 31.22
C ALA A 202 -14.35 -16.17 31.70
N GLN A 203 -14.83 -17.04 30.80
CA GLN A 203 -14.89 -18.48 31.05
C GLN A 203 -13.48 -19.10 31.06
N PRO A 204 -13.22 -20.11 31.92
CA PRO A 204 -11.93 -20.79 31.96
C PRO A 204 -11.65 -21.58 30.67
N LYS A 205 -10.43 -21.48 30.16
CA LYS A 205 -9.91 -22.26 29.02
C LYS A 205 -9.84 -23.75 29.40
N GLU A 206 -10.53 -24.61 28.64
CA GLU A 206 -10.32 -26.06 28.69
C GLU A 206 -8.91 -26.45 28.18
N PRO A 207 -8.26 -27.47 28.77
CA PRO A 207 -7.00 -28.01 28.28
C PRO A 207 -7.17 -28.90 27.04
N PRO A 208 -6.10 -29.07 26.22
CA PRO A 208 -6.19 -29.69 24.91
C PRO A 208 -6.47 -31.19 24.99
N ARG A 209 -7.52 -31.65 24.30
CA ARG A 209 -7.79 -33.08 24.08
C ARG A 209 -6.76 -33.68 23.12
N ARG A 210 -6.14 -34.78 23.56
CA ARG A 210 -5.23 -35.61 22.77
C ARG A 210 -5.93 -36.21 21.53
N PRO A 211 -5.19 -36.51 20.44
CA PRO A 211 -5.73 -37.21 19.28
C PRO A 211 -5.88 -38.70 19.59
N LYS A 212 -7.05 -39.27 19.33
CA LYS A 212 -7.25 -40.73 19.30
C LYS A 212 -7.56 -41.19 17.87
N GLU A 213 -6.58 -41.89 17.35
CA GLU A 213 -6.60 -43.06 16.47
C GLU A 213 -7.97 -43.56 15.97
N SER A 214 -8.01 -43.78 14.65
CA SER A 214 -8.96 -44.61 13.92
C SER A 214 -8.93 -46.08 14.39
N PRO A 215 -10.04 -46.82 14.25
CA PRO A 215 -9.97 -48.08 13.48
C PRO A 215 -11.29 -48.35 12.69
N PRO A 216 -11.52 -49.51 12.01
CA PRO A 216 -11.76 -49.54 10.57
C PRO A 216 -13.17 -50.06 10.17
N GLN A 217 -13.39 -50.11 8.86
CA GLN A 217 -14.48 -50.72 8.07
C GLN A 217 -15.44 -51.73 8.75
N SER A 218 -16.74 -51.59 8.48
CA SER A 218 -17.59 -52.73 8.09
C SER A 218 -18.82 -52.29 7.27
N LYS A 219 -19.23 -53.17 6.35
CA LYS A 219 -20.36 -53.06 5.41
C LYS A 219 -21.63 -53.67 6.02
N GLN A 220 -22.76 -53.44 5.34
CA GLN A 220 -24.09 -54.09 5.43
C GLN A 220 -25.02 -53.49 6.49
N SER A 221 -26.09 -52.83 6.04
CA SER A 221 -27.43 -53.39 5.79
C SER A 221 -28.17 -53.61 7.10
N ASP A 222 -29.12 -52.72 7.40
CA ASP A 222 -30.55 -53.09 7.40
C ASP A 222 -31.39 -51.90 7.87
N ARG A 223 -32.45 -51.66 7.10
CA ARG A 223 -33.51 -50.70 7.38
C ARG A 223 -34.47 -51.35 8.38
N PRO A 224 -34.94 -50.61 9.39
CA PRO A 224 -36.37 -50.63 9.62
C PRO A 224 -36.96 -49.22 9.70
N SER A 225 -38.15 -49.13 9.11
CA SER A 225 -39.06 -48.00 9.12
C SER A 225 -39.50 -47.63 10.54
N GLY A 226 -39.77 -46.34 10.76
CA GLY A 226 -40.60 -45.85 11.87
C GLY A 226 -39.88 -44.93 12.84
N GLY A 227 -39.78 -43.66 12.48
CA GLY A 227 -39.36 -42.58 13.39
C GLY A 227 -40.08 -41.28 13.01
N PRO A 228 -40.55 -40.48 13.98
CA PRO A 228 -41.48 -39.37 13.77
C PRO A 228 -40.84 -38.20 13.02
N GLU A 229 -41.67 -37.48 12.25
CA GLU A 229 -41.29 -36.33 11.42
C GLU A 229 -40.40 -35.32 12.17
N PRO A 230 -39.23 -34.95 11.62
CA PRO A 230 -38.51 -33.79 12.11
C PRO A 230 -39.27 -32.53 11.67
N ARG A 231 -39.80 -31.78 12.64
CA ARG A 231 -40.29 -30.40 12.48
C ARG A 231 -39.43 -29.65 11.45
N ALA A 232 -40.05 -29.31 10.33
CA ALA A 232 -39.44 -28.49 9.29
C ALA A 232 -38.96 -27.18 9.91
N LYS A 233 -37.64 -27.09 10.18
CA LYS A 233 -37.00 -25.81 10.46
C LYS A 233 -37.28 -24.92 9.26
N ALA A 234 -37.94 -23.80 9.52
CA ALA A 234 -38.22 -22.76 8.52
C ALA A 234 -36.95 -22.53 7.70
N ARG A 235 -37.01 -22.87 6.41
CA ARG A 235 -35.94 -22.54 5.47
C ARG A 235 -35.73 -21.02 5.56
N PRO A 236 -34.49 -20.53 5.71
CA PRO A 236 -34.23 -19.10 5.60
C PRO A 236 -34.84 -18.64 4.28
N LYS A 237 -35.76 -17.68 4.36
CA LYS A 237 -36.36 -17.05 3.19
C LYS A 237 -35.19 -16.47 2.41
N TRP A 238 -34.86 -17.06 1.26
CA TRP A 238 -33.85 -16.53 0.35
C TRP A 238 -34.32 -15.15 -0.07
N VAL A 239 -33.79 -14.12 0.60
CA VAL A 239 -33.97 -12.73 0.21
C VAL A 239 -33.10 -12.55 -1.02
N TRP A 240 -33.74 -12.45 -2.19
CA TRP A 240 -33.04 -12.08 -3.42
C TRP A 240 -32.32 -10.75 -3.18
N PRO A 241 -31.04 -10.60 -3.56
CA PRO A 241 -30.36 -9.33 -3.48
C PRO A 241 -31.18 -8.29 -4.26
N PRO A 242 -31.21 -7.03 -3.79
CA PRO A 242 -31.98 -5.97 -4.44
C PRO A 242 -31.59 -5.91 -5.92
N LYS A 243 -32.60 -5.90 -6.80
CA LYS A 243 -32.38 -5.70 -8.24
C LYS A 243 -31.50 -4.45 -8.42
N PRO A 244 -30.44 -4.50 -9.25
CA PRO A 244 -29.64 -3.32 -9.53
C PRO A 244 -30.60 -2.23 -10.03
N LYS A 245 -30.58 -1.07 -9.36
CA LYS A 245 -31.35 0.09 -9.79
C LYS A 245 -30.92 0.36 -11.22
N LYS A 246 -31.89 0.35 -12.15
CA LYS A 246 -31.66 0.75 -13.54
C LYS A 246 -31.26 2.22 -13.54
N ALA A 247 -29.99 2.51 -13.34
CA ALA A 247 -29.42 3.81 -13.61
C ALA A 247 -29.51 4.06 -15.12
N ALA A 248 -29.71 5.31 -15.51
CA ALA A 248 -29.83 5.78 -16.89
C ALA A 248 -28.50 5.68 -17.67
N ALA A 249 -27.67 4.68 -17.35
CA ALA A 249 -26.35 4.46 -17.91
C ALA A 249 -26.48 3.93 -19.35
N GLY A 250 -25.99 4.73 -20.30
CA GLY A 250 -26.01 4.41 -21.72
C GLY A 250 -25.31 3.10 -22.05
N VAL A 251 -25.69 2.52 -23.20
CA VAL A 251 -25.06 1.33 -23.78
C VAL A 251 -23.54 1.53 -23.84
N LEU A 252 -22.77 0.50 -23.47
CA LEU A 252 -21.31 0.46 -23.55
C LEU A 252 -20.83 0.56 -25.01
N THR A 253 -20.80 1.79 -25.51
CA THR A 253 -20.28 2.18 -26.83
C THR A 253 -18.92 2.83 -26.66
N GLN A 254 -18.06 2.78 -27.68
CA GLN A 254 -16.74 3.42 -27.61
C GLN A 254 -16.83 4.92 -27.29
N ALA A 255 -17.84 5.61 -27.85
CA ALA A 255 -18.09 7.02 -27.55
C ALA A 255 -18.46 7.25 -26.08
N ALA A 256 -19.28 6.38 -25.49
CA ALA A 256 -19.63 6.46 -24.07
C ALA A 256 -18.41 6.16 -23.17
N ILE A 257 -17.55 5.21 -23.57
CA ILE A 257 -16.29 4.93 -22.86
C ILE A 257 -15.39 6.16 -22.88
N THR A 258 -15.13 6.75 -24.05
CA THR A 258 -14.27 7.93 -24.17
C THR A 258 -14.82 9.12 -23.39
N ARG A 259 -16.14 9.36 -23.47
CA ARG A 259 -16.78 10.42 -22.68
C ARG A 259 -16.60 10.20 -21.18
N TRP A 260 -16.89 9.00 -20.69
CA TRP A 260 -16.71 8.68 -19.27
C TRP A 260 -15.25 8.75 -18.82
N GLN A 261 -14.30 8.36 -19.67
CA GLN A 261 -12.87 8.52 -19.40
C GLN A 261 -12.47 10.00 -19.25
N SER A 262 -13.01 10.90 -20.07
CA SER A 262 -12.80 12.33 -19.90
C SER A 262 -13.47 12.87 -18.63
N ASP A 263 -14.68 12.41 -18.31
CA ASP A 263 -15.40 12.82 -17.11
C ASP A 263 -14.67 12.37 -15.83
N ILE A 264 -14.10 11.16 -15.80
CA ILE A 264 -13.31 10.69 -14.66
C ILE A 264 -11.97 11.42 -14.54
N GLU A 265 -11.31 11.77 -15.65
CA GLU A 265 -10.10 12.58 -15.62
C GLU A 265 -10.37 13.98 -15.06
N LEU A 266 -11.47 14.60 -15.49
CA LEU A 266 -11.92 15.90 -14.98
C LEU A 266 -12.26 15.80 -13.49
N PHE A 267 -13.00 14.78 -13.06
CA PHE A 267 -13.29 14.51 -11.65
C PHE A 267 -12.01 14.38 -10.83
N LEU A 268 -11.01 13.62 -11.32
CA LEU A 268 -9.74 13.42 -10.61
C LEU A 268 -8.87 14.68 -10.54
N SER A 269 -9.12 15.66 -11.41
CA SER A 269 -8.47 16.98 -11.34
C SER A 269 -9.08 17.90 -10.27
N ASP A 270 -10.36 17.70 -9.93
CA ASP A 270 -11.08 18.50 -8.92
C ASP A 270 -12.08 17.64 -8.11
N VAL A 271 -11.53 16.72 -7.33
CA VAL A 271 -12.28 15.76 -6.50
C VAL A 271 -13.13 16.47 -5.43
N ALA A 272 -12.81 17.74 -5.11
CA ALA A 272 -13.51 18.52 -4.11
C ALA A 272 -14.87 19.06 -4.60
N ARG A 273 -15.06 19.22 -5.92
CA ARG A 273 -16.23 19.92 -6.47
C ARG A 273 -17.15 19.04 -7.31
N GLN A 274 -16.67 17.89 -7.76
CA GLN A 274 -17.40 17.06 -8.71
C GLN A 274 -17.99 15.82 -8.05
N SER A 275 -19.16 15.39 -8.56
CA SER A 275 -19.71 14.08 -8.22
C SER A 275 -18.95 12.99 -8.97
N PHE A 276 -18.91 11.79 -8.39
CA PHE A 276 -18.24 10.67 -9.02
C PHE A 276 -19.01 10.26 -10.29
N PRO A 277 -18.38 10.27 -11.48
CA PRO A 277 -19.10 10.02 -12.74
C PRO A 277 -19.55 8.56 -12.85
N GLU A 278 -20.83 8.35 -13.18
CA GLU A 278 -21.40 7.02 -13.34
C GLU A 278 -20.84 6.32 -14.60
N PRO A 279 -20.31 5.09 -14.47
CA PRO A 279 -19.78 4.35 -15.60
C PRO A 279 -20.90 3.90 -16.55
N PRO A 280 -20.64 3.87 -17.87
CA PRO A 280 -21.58 3.26 -18.82
C PRO A 280 -21.74 1.77 -18.51
N PHE A 281 -22.94 1.27 -18.73
CA PHE A 281 -23.35 -0.05 -18.27
C PHE A 281 -23.49 -1.03 -19.43
N GLU A 282 -23.05 -2.26 -19.21
CA GLU A 282 -23.38 -3.42 -20.04
C GLU A 282 -23.68 -4.60 -19.12
N ALA A 283 -24.76 -5.33 -19.40
CA ALA A 283 -25.06 -6.54 -18.65
C ALA A 283 -23.94 -7.56 -18.83
N CYS A 284 -23.25 -7.90 -17.73
CA CYS A 284 -22.21 -8.90 -17.75
C CYS A 284 -22.81 -10.30 -17.86
N LYS A 285 -22.28 -11.12 -18.78
CA LYS A 285 -22.66 -12.53 -18.97
C LYS A 285 -22.13 -13.44 -17.85
N ASN A 286 -21.17 -12.97 -17.06
CA ASN A 286 -20.59 -13.76 -15.97
C ASN A 286 -21.50 -13.74 -14.74
N ILE A 287 -22.03 -14.90 -14.38
CA ILE A 287 -22.97 -15.07 -13.26
C ILE A 287 -22.33 -14.63 -11.94
N SER A 288 -21.03 -14.85 -11.75
CA SER A 288 -20.34 -14.44 -10.52
C SER A 288 -20.31 -12.92 -10.32
N CYS A 289 -20.39 -12.15 -11.41
CA CYS A 289 -20.44 -10.69 -11.34
C CYS A 289 -21.80 -10.15 -10.88
N GLN A 290 -22.89 -10.93 -11.00
CA GLN A 290 -24.24 -10.48 -10.65
C GLN A 290 -24.56 -10.62 -9.15
N ALA A 291 -23.76 -11.39 -8.41
CA ALA A 291 -24.02 -11.73 -7.01
C ALA A 291 -23.20 -10.90 -6.01
N GLN A 292 -22.42 -9.92 -6.46
CA GLN A 292 -21.51 -9.16 -5.61
C GLN A 292 -22.10 -7.80 -5.24
N ASP A 293 -22.06 -7.48 -3.94
CA ASP A 293 -22.32 -6.13 -3.44
C ASP A 293 -21.08 -5.26 -3.72
N ARG A 294 -21.27 -4.17 -4.47
CA ARG A 294 -20.20 -3.36 -5.06
C ARG A 294 -20.51 -1.88 -4.88
N ALA A 295 -19.47 -1.07 -4.80
CA ALA A 295 -19.62 0.38 -4.70
C ALA A 295 -19.97 0.99 -6.07
N LEU A 296 -19.51 0.35 -7.15
CA LEU A 296 -19.90 0.66 -8.52
C LEU A 296 -21.00 -0.28 -9.01
N ASP A 297 -21.97 0.26 -9.74
CA ASP A 297 -23.05 -0.51 -10.38
C ASP A 297 -22.56 -1.36 -11.59
N VAL A 298 -21.25 -1.40 -11.84
CA VAL A 298 -20.62 -2.16 -12.91
C VAL A 298 -19.60 -3.14 -12.34
N CYS A 299 -19.50 -4.32 -12.95
CA CYS A 299 -18.56 -5.34 -12.50
C CYS A 299 -17.14 -5.16 -13.06
N ASP A 300 -16.19 -5.91 -12.53
CA ASP A 300 -14.77 -5.88 -12.97
C ASP A 300 -14.61 -6.12 -14.47
N CYS A 301 -15.45 -6.94 -15.09
CA CYS A 301 -15.40 -7.20 -16.53
C CYS A 301 -15.70 -5.93 -17.34
N VAL A 302 -16.67 -5.13 -16.91
CA VAL A 302 -17.03 -3.87 -17.56
C VAL A 302 -15.95 -2.83 -17.28
N ILE A 303 -15.45 -2.73 -16.04
CA ILE A 303 -14.32 -1.84 -15.71
C ILE A 303 -13.09 -2.16 -16.56
N LYS A 304 -12.76 -3.46 -16.75
CA LYS A 304 -11.67 -3.88 -17.64
C LYS A 304 -11.87 -3.43 -19.08
N LYS A 305 -13.10 -3.45 -19.59
CA LYS A 305 -13.44 -2.91 -20.92
C LYS A 305 -13.30 -1.39 -20.94
N LEU A 306 -13.73 -0.70 -19.90
CA LEU A 306 -13.63 0.77 -19.78
C LEU A 306 -12.19 1.26 -19.79
N PHE A 307 -11.24 0.47 -19.29
CA PHE A 307 -9.80 0.79 -19.32
C PHE A 307 -9.03 0.05 -20.41
N ALA A 308 -9.70 -0.65 -21.32
CA ALA A 308 -9.04 -1.32 -22.44
C ALA A 308 -8.42 -0.26 -23.37
N GLY A 309 -7.09 -0.31 -23.54
CA GLY A 309 -6.34 0.67 -24.34
C GLY A 309 -5.96 1.96 -23.60
N ALA A 310 -6.38 2.14 -22.34
CA ALA A 310 -5.96 3.27 -21.53
C ALA A 310 -4.52 3.10 -21.02
N ASN A 311 -3.86 4.21 -20.67
CA ASN A 311 -2.57 4.16 -19.99
C ASN A 311 -2.76 3.73 -18.52
N LEU A 312 -2.70 2.42 -18.28
CA LEU A 312 -2.95 1.83 -16.96
C LEU A 312 -2.04 2.38 -15.85
N LYS A 313 -0.80 2.77 -16.18
CA LYS A 313 0.12 3.37 -15.20
C LYS A 313 -0.37 4.73 -14.71
N LEU A 314 -0.84 5.58 -15.64
CA LEU A 314 -1.39 6.90 -15.33
C LEU A 314 -2.71 6.77 -14.56
N ALA A 315 -3.64 5.95 -15.07
CA ALA A 315 -4.93 5.69 -14.43
C ALA A 315 -4.76 5.18 -12.99
N ARG A 316 -3.85 4.21 -12.78
CA ARG A 316 -3.54 3.69 -11.44
C ARG A 316 -3.04 4.79 -10.49
N ASN A 317 -2.12 5.65 -10.95
CA ASN A 317 -1.57 6.71 -10.11
C ASN A 317 -2.62 7.76 -9.75
N ALA A 318 -3.54 8.06 -10.68
CA ALA A 318 -4.62 9.02 -10.47
C ALA A 318 -5.67 8.49 -9.48
N LEU A 319 -5.99 7.19 -9.54
CA LEU A 319 -6.97 6.52 -8.69
C LEU A 319 -6.45 6.09 -7.29
N ARG A 320 -5.26 6.52 -6.88
CA ARG A 320 -4.71 6.16 -5.56
C ARG A 320 -5.61 6.68 -4.42
N PRO A 321 -5.83 5.92 -3.34
CA PRO A 321 -6.64 6.36 -2.20
C PRO A 321 -6.22 7.72 -1.64
N ASP A 322 -4.91 7.99 -1.59
CA ASP A 322 -4.35 9.26 -1.11
C ASP A 322 -4.88 10.46 -1.92
N ARG A 323 -5.07 10.30 -3.24
CA ARG A 323 -5.58 11.36 -4.13
C ARG A 323 -7.08 11.59 -4.01
N LEU A 324 -7.81 10.63 -3.46
CA LEU A 324 -9.26 10.72 -3.23
C LEU A 324 -9.59 11.26 -1.83
N SER A 325 -8.60 11.36 -0.95
CA SER A 325 -8.73 11.91 0.41
C SER A 325 -9.26 13.37 0.49
N PRO A 326 -9.00 14.27 -0.48
CA PRO A 326 -9.50 15.65 -0.45
C PRO A 326 -11.00 15.80 -0.75
N SER A 327 -11.74 14.70 -0.93
CA SER A 327 -13.19 14.75 -1.20
C SER A 327 -13.99 15.37 -0.03
N PRO A 328 -15.12 16.06 -0.32
CA PRO A 328 -15.98 16.66 0.69
C PRO A 328 -16.46 15.62 1.70
N ALA A 329 -16.59 16.00 2.98
CA ALA A 329 -16.95 15.08 4.05
C ALA A 329 -18.25 14.30 3.77
N ALA A 330 -19.23 14.93 3.10
CA ALA A 330 -20.52 14.32 2.76
C ALA A 330 -20.41 13.16 1.74
N THR A 331 -19.51 13.26 0.76
CA THR A 331 -19.36 12.27 -0.34
C THR A 331 -18.08 11.44 -0.23
N ARG A 332 -17.22 11.74 0.75
CA ARG A 332 -15.89 11.12 0.91
C ARG A 332 -15.93 9.61 0.94
N LYS A 333 -16.85 9.03 1.72
CA LYS A 333 -16.95 7.57 1.84
C LYS A 333 -17.30 6.93 0.50
N GLU A 334 -18.32 7.45 -0.19
CA GLU A 334 -18.74 6.98 -1.50
C GLU A 334 -17.63 7.09 -2.55
N VAL A 335 -16.95 8.25 -2.61
CA VAL A 335 -15.83 8.49 -3.53
C VAL A 335 -14.66 7.54 -3.24
N GLN A 336 -14.34 7.32 -1.97
CA GLN A 336 -13.28 6.40 -1.58
C GLN A 336 -13.63 4.95 -1.92
N ASP A 337 -14.87 4.52 -1.68
CA ASP A 337 -15.31 3.15 -1.97
C ASP A 337 -15.31 2.89 -3.49
N LYS A 338 -15.92 3.78 -4.27
CA LYS A 338 -15.95 3.70 -5.75
C LYS A 338 -14.55 3.79 -6.36
N GLY A 339 -13.74 4.74 -5.91
CA GLY A 339 -12.38 4.91 -6.40
C GLY A 339 -11.45 3.77 -6.01
N ARG A 340 -11.61 3.19 -4.82
CA ARG A 340 -10.88 1.99 -4.38
C ARG A 340 -11.21 0.79 -5.25
N GLU A 341 -12.48 0.60 -5.60
CA GLU A 341 -12.90 -0.47 -6.52
C GLU A 341 -12.24 -0.31 -7.89
N LEU A 342 -12.28 0.89 -8.50
CA LEU A 342 -11.57 1.16 -9.75
C LEU A 342 -10.06 0.91 -9.63
N PHE A 343 -9.44 1.38 -8.54
CA PHE A 343 -8.00 1.22 -8.31
C PHE A 343 -7.58 -0.26 -8.28
N LEU A 344 -8.33 -1.11 -7.57
CA LEU A 344 -8.00 -2.53 -7.46
C LEU A 344 -8.06 -3.23 -8.83
N VAL A 345 -9.09 -2.92 -9.63
CA VAL A 345 -9.23 -3.50 -10.97
C VAL A 345 -8.13 -3.01 -11.90
N VAL A 346 -7.89 -1.69 -11.95
CA VAL A 346 -6.84 -1.09 -12.80
C VAL A 346 -5.44 -1.55 -12.38
N ASN A 347 -5.16 -1.67 -11.07
CA ASN A 347 -3.89 -2.19 -10.58
C ASN A 347 -3.70 -3.67 -11.00
N SER A 348 -4.74 -4.50 -10.89
CA SER A 348 -4.68 -5.88 -11.36
C SER A 348 -4.42 -5.97 -12.87
N MET A 349 -5.04 -5.10 -13.68
CA MET A 349 -4.76 -5.02 -15.12
C MET A 349 -3.31 -4.63 -15.41
N TYR A 350 -2.78 -3.65 -14.68
CA TYR A 350 -1.40 -3.17 -14.82
C TYR A 350 -0.37 -4.23 -14.44
N GLU A 351 -0.59 -4.95 -13.34
CA GLU A 351 0.27 -6.06 -12.92
C GLU A 351 0.27 -7.18 -13.97
N GLN A 352 -0.90 -7.51 -14.54
CA GLN A 352 -1.01 -8.49 -15.61
C GLN A 352 -0.33 -8.03 -16.92
N SER A 353 -0.33 -6.74 -17.23
CA SER A 353 0.34 -6.23 -18.44
C SER A 353 1.86 -6.23 -18.30
N ILE A 354 2.40 -6.01 -17.10
CA ILE A 354 3.84 -6.11 -16.83
C ILE A 354 4.31 -7.56 -16.75
N GLY A 355 3.50 -8.48 -16.20
CA GLY A 355 3.87 -9.89 -16.06
C GLY A 355 3.90 -10.66 -17.39
N LYS A 356 3.31 -10.10 -18.46
CA LYS A 356 3.27 -10.70 -19.80
C LYS A 356 4.31 -10.14 -20.78
N ALA A 357 4.98 -9.04 -20.41
CA ALA A 357 6.08 -8.43 -21.17
C ALA A 357 7.42 -9.01 -20.69
#